data_AF-A0AAW1Y6B6-F1
#
_entry.id   AF-A0AAW1Y6B6-F1
#
_cell.length_a   1.000
_cell.length_b   1.000
_cell.length_c   1.000
_cell.angle_alpha   90.00
_cell.angle_beta   90.00
_cell.angle_gamma   90.00
#
_symmetry.space_group_name_H-M   'P 1'
#
loop_
_entity.id
_entity.type
_entity.pdbx_description
1 polymer ?
#
loop_
_entity_poly.entity_id
_entity_poly.type
_entity_poly.pdbx_seq_one_letter_code
_entity_poly.pdbx_strand_id
1 'polypeptide(L)'
;MFAGFTIPEGWTIMVVTSALQVNPNTFEDPLKFNPGRWKDLDSHSISKNFMPFGGGTRQCAGAEYSRVFMATFFHVLVTKYRWTTIKGARIARNPILGFGDGIHIKFSEKKN
;
A
#
# COMPACT_ATOMS: atom_id res chain seq x y z
N MET A 1 -6.31 29.86 6.33
CA MET A 1 -7.62 29.37 5.86
C MET A 1 -7.35 28.28 4.83
N PHE A 2 -7.91 27.08 4.98
CA PHE A 2 -7.78 25.97 4.03
C PHE A 2 -9.19 25.52 3.63
N ALA A 3 -9.49 25.53 2.33
CA ALA A 3 -10.83 25.21 1.82
C ALA A 3 -11.98 25.95 2.54
N GLY A 4 -11.76 27.20 2.96
CA GLY A 4 -12.74 28.00 3.71
C GLY A 4 -12.75 27.78 5.23
N PHE A 5 -11.94 26.87 5.76
CA PHE A 5 -11.83 26.60 7.20
C PHE A 5 -10.61 27.28 7.82
N THR A 6 -10.74 27.75 9.05
CA THR A 6 -9.61 28.19 9.88
C THR A 6 -9.24 27.06 10.83
N ILE A 7 -8.00 26.59 10.76
CA ILE A 7 -7.45 25.60 11.68
C ILE A 7 -6.72 26.38 12.77
N PRO A 8 -7.20 26.36 14.03
CA PRO A 8 -6.54 27.09 15.10
C PRO A 8 -5.14 26.55 15.38
N GLU A 9 -4.29 27.40 15.95
CA GLU A 9 -2.99 26.99 16.44
C GLU A 9 -3.11 25.87 17.49
N GLY A 10 -2.15 24.93 17.48
CA GLY A 10 -2.12 23.79 18.41
C GLY A 10 -2.98 22.59 18.00
N TRP A 11 -3.79 22.70 16.94
CA TRP A 11 -4.60 21.57 16.47
C TRP A 11 -3.76 20.52 15.76
N THR A 12 -4.01 19.25 16.09
CA THR A 12 -3.40 18.11 15.39
C THR A 12 -4.21 17.76 14.14
N ILE A 13 -3.53 17.66 12.99
CA ILE A 13 -4.12 17.23 11.74
C ILE A 13 -3.73 15.78 11.48
N MET A 14 -4.73 14.89 11.36
CA MET A 14 -4.51 13.51 10.97
C MET A 14 -4.80 13.33 9.49
N VAL A 15 -3.80 12.86 8.73
CA VAL A 15 -3.97 12.54 7.31
C VAL A 15 -4.30 11.05 7.18
N VAL A 16 -5.51 10.75 6.69
CA VAL A 16 -5.96 9.37 6.44
C VAL A 16 -5.56 8.94 5.03
N THR A 17 -4.26 8.69 4.82
CA THR A 17 -3.70 8.37 3.48
C THR A 17 -4.35 7.14 2.84
N SER A 18 -4.85 6.20 3.65
CA SER A 18 -5.59 5.03 3.19
C SER A 18 -6.87 5.36 2.45
N ALA A 19 -7.56 6.44 2.83
CA ALA A 19 -8.82 6.84 2.20
C ALA A 19 -8.58 7.35 0.77
N LEU A 20 -7.45 8.02 0.52
CA LEU A 20 -7.07 8.49 -0.82
C LEU A 20 -6.91 7.32 -1.80
N GLN A 21 -6.32 6.22 -1.35
CA GLN A 21 -6.07 5.03 -2.17
C GLN A 21 -7.34 4.28 -2.58
N VAL A 22 -8.45 4.50 -1.87
CA VAL A 22 -9.75 3.90 -2.19
C VAL A 22 -10.76 4.88 -2.80
N ASN A 23 -10.31 6.07 -3.18
CA ASN A 23 -11.17 7.11 -3.75
C ASN A 23 -11.53 6.80 -5.22
N PRO A 24 -12.81 6.57 -5.56
CA PRO A 24 -13.23 6.28 -6.93
C PRO A 24 -13.08 7.46 -7.89
N ASN A 25 -12.98 8.69 -7.37
CA ASN A 25 -12.71 9.88 -8.19
C ASN A 25 -11.26 9.97 -8.67
N THR A 26 -10.38 9.13 -8.11
CA THR A 26 -8.94 9.10 -8.44
C THR A 26 -8.54 7.78 -9.10
N PHE A 27 -9.05 6.66 -8.58
CA PHE A 27 -8.71 5.33 -9.06
C PHE A 27 -9.95 4.63 -9.58
N GLU A 28 -9.93 4.23 -10.86
CA GLU A 28 -10.94 3.34 -11.42
C GLU A 28 -10.91 1.98 -10.68
N ASP A 29 -12.08 1.47 -10.31
CA ASP A 29 -12.24 0.26 -9.49
C ASP A 29 -11.26 0.22 -8.30
N PRO A 30 -11.38 1.14 -7.33
CA PRO A 30 -10.35 1.34 -6.31
C PRO A 30 -10.11 0.12 -5.41
N LEU A 31 -11.12 -0.75 -5.27
CA LEU A 31 -11.03 -1.98 -4.48
C LEU A 31 -10.43 -3.16 -5.25
N LYS A 32 -10.26 -3.04 -6.58
CA LYS A 32 -9.70 -4.09 -7.42
C LYS A 32 -8.18 -4.04 -7.38
N PHE A 33 -7.57 -5.17 -7.06
CA PHE A 33 -6.13 -5.35 -7.20
C PHE A 33 -5.74 -5.35 -8.68
N ASN A 34 -5.22 -4.23 -9.16
CA ASN A 34 -4.78 -4.02 -10.53
C ASN A 34 -3.39 -3.37 -10.53
N PRO A 35 -2.29 -4.15 -10.63
CA PRO A 35 -0.93 -3.60 -10.73
C PRO A 35 -0.71 -2.72 -11.97
N GLY A 36 -1.51 -2.89 -13.02
CA GLY A 36 -1.41 -2.13 -14.26
C GLY A 36 -1.88 -0.68 -14.15
N ARG A 37 -2.69 -0.35 -13.13
CA ARG A 37 -3.33 0.98 -12.99
C ARG A 37 -2.37 2.16 -12.98
N TRP A 38 -1.11 1.93 -12.61
CA TRP A 38 -0.10 2.98 -12.51
C TRP A 38 0.43 3.44 -13.87
N LYS A 39 0.19 2.69 -14.95
CA LYS A 39 0.68 3.02 -16.30
C LYS A 39 -0.10 4.17 -16.93
N ASP A 40 -1.38 4.27 -16.59
CA ASP A 40 -2.31 5.22 -17.21
C ASP A 40 -2.49 6.49 -16.35
N LEU A 41 -1.86 6.53 -15.17
CA LEU A 41 -1.91 7.67 -14.25
C LEU A 41 -0.69 8.57 -14.41
N ASP A 42 -0.92 9.88 -14.40
CA ASP A 42 0.16 10.85 -14.41
C ASP A 42 0.90 10.92 -13.06
N SER A 43 2.17 11.34 -13.09
CA SER A 43 3.04 11.42 -11.92
C SER A 43 2.50 12.32 -10.80
N HIS A 44 1.72 13.35 -11.14
CA HIS A 44 1.14 14.27 -10.15
C HIS A 44 -0.03 13.62 -9.42
N SER A 45 -0.92 12.93 -10.14
CA SER A 45 -1.99 12.11 -9.54
C SER A 45 -1.42 11.02 -8.64
N ILE A 46 -0.34 10.35 -9.04
CA ILE A 46 0.31 9.33 -8.21
C ILE A 46 0.89 9.95 -6.93
N SER A 47 1.72 10.99 -7.05
CA SER A 47 2.40 11.57 -5.87
C SER A 47 1.45 12.13 -4.81
N LYS A 48 0.29 12.65 -5.22
CA LYS A 48 -0.74 13.17 -4.31
C LYS A 48 -1.57 12.10 -3.62
N ASN A 49 -1.81 10.97 -4.28
CA ASN A 49 -2.77 9.97 -3.82
C ASN A 49 -2.12 8.67 -3.33
N PHE A 50 -0.82 8.49 -3.58
CA PHE A 50 -0.08 7.30 -3.19
C PHE A 50 1.09 7.64 -2.26
N MET A 51 0.80 7.65 -0.95
CA MET A 51 1.78 7.95 0.10
C MET A 51 1.92 6.80 1.12
N PRO A 52 2.30 5.57 0.70
CA PRO A 52 2.44 4.43 1.62
C PRO A 52 3.59 4.61 2.64
N PHE A 53 4.54 5.49 2.35
CA PHE A 53 5.70 5.80 3.20
C PHE A 53 5.66 7.22 3.77
N GLY A 54 4.50 7.88 3.72
CA GLY A 54 4.38 9.31 4.00
C GLY A 54 4.93 10.18 2.85
N GLY A 55 5.33 11.41 3.17
CA GLY A 55 5.88 12.36 2.21
C GLY A 55 6.61 13.53 2.89
N GLY A 56 7.25 14.36 2.07
CA GLY A 56 8.03 15.53 2.55
C GLY A 56 9.28 15.14 3.33
N THR A 57 9.78 16.06 4.16
CA THR A 57 11.03 15.88 4.94
C THR A 57 10.93 14.84 6.05
N ARG A 58 9.72 14.37 6.37
CA ARG A 58 9.43 13.33 7.36
C ARG A 58 8.99 12.02 6.71
N GLN A 59 9.25 11.83 5.42
CA GLN A 59 9.02 10.53 4.76
C GLN A 59 9.80 9.43 5.49
N CYS A 60 9.25 8.22 5.50
CA CYS A 60 9.92 7.05 6.09
C CYS A 60 11.34 6.90 5.56
N ALA A 61 12.32 6.87 6.47
CA ALA A 61 13.74 6.70 6.14
C ALA A 61 14.02 5.35 5.43
N GLY A 62 13.16 4.35 5.66
CA GLY A 62 13.25 3.04 5.02
C GLY A 62 12.53 2.90 3.68
N ALA A 63 12.02 3.99 3.09
CA ALA A 63 11.21 3.92 1.87
C ALA A 63 11.96 3.27 0.69
N GLU A 64 13.17 3.74 0.39
CA GLU A 64 13.96 3.20 -0.73
C GLU A 64 14.41 1.76 -0.46
N TYR A 65 14.87 1.48 0.76
CA TYR A 65 15.21 0.12 1.18
C TYR A 65 14.02 -0.83 0.99
N SER A 66 12.84 -0.44 1.47
CA SER A 66 11.63 -1.27 1.37
C SER A 66 11.24 -1.54 -0.07
N ARG A 67 11.40 -0.56 -0.98
CA ARG A 67 11.11 -0.76 -2.41
C ARG A 67 12.03 -1.81 -3.03
N VAL A 68 13.34 -1.71 -2.79
CA VAL A 68 14.32 -2.69 -3.29
C VAL A 68 14.06 -4.06 -2.67
N PHE A 69 13.88 -4.11 -1.35
CA PHE A 69 13.58 -5.35 -0.63
C PHE A 69 12.34 -6.05 -1.19
N MET A 70 11.22 -5.33 -1.36
CA MET A 70 9.99 -5.90 -1.92
C MET A 70 10.17 -6.38 -3.35
N ALA A 71 10.87 -5.62 -4.21
CA ALA A 71 11.14 -6.03 -5.58
C ALA A 71 11.96 -7.33 -5.62
N THR A 72 13.01 -7.44 -4.82
CA THR A 72 13.84 -8.65 -4.69
C THR A 72 13.03 -9.82 -4.13
N PHE A 73 12.26 -9.60 -3.06
CA PHE A 73 11.40 -10.60 -2.45
C PHE A 73 10.41 -11.16 -3.47
N PHE A 74 9.68 -10.30 -4.19
CA PHE A 74 8.75 -10.74 -5.21
C PHE A 74 9.44 -11.45 -6.36
N HIS A 75 10.60 -10.98 -6.82
CA HIS A 75 11.37 -11.68 -7.85
C HIS A 75 11.69 -13.12 -7.42
N VAL A 76 12.24 -13.32 -6.23
CA VAL A 76 12.55 -14.67 -5.71
C VAL A 76 11.28 -15.50 -5.55
N LEU A 77 10.24 -14.93 -4.94
CA LEU A 77 8.95 -15.59 -4.71
C LEU A 77 8.35 -16.11 -6.02
N VAL A 78 8.27 -15.26 -7.05
CA VAL A 78 7.62 -15.60 -8.31
C VAL A 78 8.51 -16.40 -9.25
N THR A 79 9.83 -16.37 -9.12
CA THR A 79 10.74 -17.12 -10.02
C THR A 79 11.14 -18.47 -9.46
N LYS A 80 11.35 -18.59 -8.13
CA LYS A 80 11.88 -19.80 -7.49
C LYS A 80 10.82 -20.65 -6.80
N TYR A 81 9.67 -20.09 -6.44
CA TYR A 81 8.66 -20.81 -5.65
C TYR A 81 7.30 -20.88 -6.34
N ARG A 82 6.54 -21.92 -5.97
CA ARG A 82 5.08 -21.98 -6.08
C ARG A 82 4.50 -21.94 -4.68
N TRP A 83 3.25 -21.51 -4.59
CA TRP A 83 2.55 -21.52 -3.33
C TRP A 83 1.08 -21.83 -3.49
N THR A 84 0.50 -22.38 -2.44
CA THR A 84 -0.95 -22.54 -2.30
C THR A 84 -1.39 -21.98 -0.95
N THR A 85 -2.49 -21.24 -0.96
CA THR A 85 -3.12 -20.75 0.27
C THR A 85 -3.83 -21.92 0.93
N ILE A 86 -3.42 -22.28 2.14
CA ILE A 86 -4.08 -23.32 2.94
C ILE A 86 -5.26 -22.72 3.71
N LYS A 87 -5.03 -21.56 4.34
CA LYS A 87 -6.04 -20.87 5.15
C LYS A 87 -5.87 -19.36 4.97
N GLY A 88 -6.95 -18.69 4.56
CA GLY A 88 -7.00 -17.23 4.53
C GLY A 88 -7.07 -16.62 5.93
N ALA A 89 -6.71 -15.34 6.06
CA ALA A 89 -6.87 -14.61 7.30
C ALA A 89 -8.15 -13.76 7.28
N ARG A 90 -8.73 -13.53 8.45
CA ARG A 90 -9.59 -12.37 8.67
C ARG A 90 -8.70 -11.13 8.70
N ILE A 91 -8.76 -10.35 7.63
CA ILE A 91 -8.01 -9.11 7.51
C ILE A 91 -8.82 -8.00 8.16
N ALA A 92 -8.22 -7.32 9.13
CA ALA A 92 -8.77 -6.11 9.73
C ALA A 92 -7.79 -4.96 9.51
N ARG A 93 -8.30 -3.75 9.39
CA ARG A 93 -7.48 -2.54 9.29
C ARG A 93 -7.93 -1.56 10.36
N ASN A 94 -7.10 -1.39 11.38
CA ASN A 94 -7.34 -0.41 12.43
C ASN A 94 -6.03 -0.02 13.13
N PRO A 95 -5.56 1.23 12.99
CA PRO A 95 -5.09 1.82 11.73
C PRO A 95 -4.01 0.98 11.00
N ILE A 96 -3.44 -0.01 11.70
CA ILE A 96 -2.47 -0.98 11.18
C ILE A 96 -3.24 -2.16 10.56
N LEU A 97 -2.63 -2.80 9.56
CA LEU A 97 -3.14 -4.03 8.97
C LEU A 97 -2.93 -5.20 9.95
N GLY A 98 -4.02 -5.84 10.34
CA GLY A 98 -4.03 -7.04 11.18
C GLY A 98 -4.52 -8.26 10.39
N PHE A 99 -3.90 -9.40 10.65
CA PHE A 99 -4.23 -10.67 10.02
C PHE A 99 -4.68 -11.67 11.10
N GLY A 100 -5.92 -11.52 11.60
CA GLY A 100 -6.45 -12.17 12.81
C GLY A 100 -5.80 -13.52 13.17
N ASP A 101 -6.18 -14.59 12.46
CA ASP A 101 -5.65 -15.94 12.71
C ASP A 101 -4.45 -16.29 11.79
N GLY A 102 -3.87 -15.30 11.11
CA GLY A 102 -2.78 -15.46 10.14
C GLY A 102 -3.20 -16.01 8.78
N ILE A 103 -2.39 -15.72 7.74
CA ILE A 103 -2.51 -16.34 6.42
C ILE A 103 -1.55 -17.52 6.40
N HIS A 104 -2.06 -18.72 6.13
CA HIS A 104 -1.24 -19.92 6.05
C HIS A 104 -0.98 -20.27 4.59
N ILE A 105 0.29 -20.27 4.20
CA ILE A 105 0.73 -20.48 2.82
C ILE A 105 1.73 -21.64 2.82
N LYS A 106 1.49 -22.62 1.95
CA LYS A 106 2.47 -23.68 1.68
C LYS A 106 3.33 -23.26 0.50
N PHE A 107 4.64 -23.27 0.69
CA PHE A 107 5.61 -23.04 -0.38
C PHE A 107 6.21 -24.34 -0.88
N SER A 108 6.53 -24.39 -2.17
CA SER A 108 7.32 -25.44 -2.80
C SER A 108 8.26 -24.84 -3.84
N GLU A 109 9.47 -25.34 -3.95
CA GLU A 109 10.38 -24.90 -5.01
C GLU A 109 9.84 -25.26 -6.39
N LYS A 110 10.09 -24.39 -7.36
CA LYS A 110 9.89 -24.73 -8.77
C LYS A 110 11.04 -25.64 -9.19
N LYS A 111 10.68 -26.82 -9.70
CA LYS A 111 11.62 -27.61 -10.49
C LYS A 111 11.83 -26.86 -11.81
N ASN A 112 13.10 -26.59 -12.13
CA ASN A 112 13.51 -26.00 -13.41
C ASN A 112 13.05 -26.87 -14.59
#